data_AF-A0ABD0KF77-F1
#
_entry.id   AF-A0ABD0KF77-F1
#
_cell.length_a   1.000
_cell.length_b   1.000
_cell.length_c   1.000
_cell.angle_alpha   90.00
_cell.angle_beta   90.00
_cell.angle_gamma   90.00
#
_symmetry.space_group_name_H-M   'P 1'
#
loop_
_entity.id
_entity.type
_entity.pdbx_description
1 polymer ?
#
loop_
_entity_poly.entity_id
_entity_poly.type
_entity_poly.pdbx_seq_one_letter_code
_entity_poly.pdbx_strand_id
1 'polypeptide(L)'
;MASFRCALLLLLYSIVLKLNLCDCATPYAATKLGIIQGTQKLRPENNTYLAFQGIPYAKPPTAQRRWQLPEPFGYLGPVYEATAPKAACPQDGKGIEMSEDCLYLDVYVPGGSDVSGLHFNLTLAMENMENVPKRSEG
;
A
#
# COMPACT_ATOMS: atom_id res chain seq x y z
N MET A 1 -7.48 -46.98 26.54
CA MET A 1 -6.32 -46.10 26.20
C MET A 1 -6.17 -45.83 24.69
N ALA A 2 -6.64 -46.70 23.78
CA ALA A 2 -6.57 -46.46 22.33
C ALA A 2 -7.55 -45.38 21.81
N SER A 3 -8.71 -45.20 22.46
CA SER A 3 -9.75 -44.25 22.03
C SER A 3 -9.33 -42.78 22.19
N PHE A 4 -8.66 -42.44 23.30
CA PHE A 4 -8.16 -41.08 23.55
C PHE A 4 -7.06 -40.67 22.59
N ARG A 5 -6.22 -41.62 22.14
CA ARG A 5 -5.16 -41.36 21.16
C ARG A 5 -5.75 -41.06 19.78
N CYS A 6 -6.79 -41.79 19.36
CA CYS A 6 -7.52 -41.49 18.12
C CYS A 6 -8.21 -40.12 18.16
N ALA A 7 -8.88 -39.80 19.27
CA ALA A 7 -9.55 -38.51 19.43
C ALA A 7 -8.56 -37.32 19.37
N LEU A 8 -7.37 -37.48 19.98
CA LEU A 8 -6.32 -36.45 19.94
C LEU A 8 -5.75 -36.29 18.52
N LEU A 9 -5.51 -37.38 17.80
CA LEU A 9 -4.99 -37.35 16.44
C LEU A 9 -5.98 -36.71 15.45
N LEU A 10 -7.28 -36.97 15.61
CA LEU A 10 -8.33 -36.33 14.80
C LEU A 10 -8.52 -34.84 15.14
N LEU A 11 -8.38 -34.46 16.41
CA LEU A 11 -8.40 -33.05 16.83
C LEU A 11 -7.16 -32.28 16.32
N LEU A 12 -5.98 -32.88 16.39
CA LEU A 12 -4.77 -32.26 15.85
C LEU A 12 -4.82 -32.14 14.32
N TYR A 13 -5.34 -33.15 13.61
CA TYR A 13 -5.52 -33.08 12.16
C TYR A 13 -6.49 -31.98 11.73
N SER A 14 -7.59 -31.79 12.47
CA SER A 14 -8.57 -30.73 12.19
C SER A 14 -8.07 -29.32 12.56
N ILE A 15 -7.21 -29.17 13.57
CA ILE A 15 -6.51 -27.92 13.88
C ILE A 15 -5.51 -27.58 12.77
N VAL A 16 -4.71 -28.56 12.33
CA VAL A 16 -3.76 -28.39 11.22
C VAL A 16 -4.47 -28.05 9.91
N LEU A 17 -5.63 -28.67 9.63
CA LEU A 17 -6.44 -28.35 8.45
C LEU A 17 -6.99 -26.91 8.48
N LYS A 18 -7.38 -26.40 9.65
CA LYS A 18 -7.86 -25.02 9.82
C LYS A 18 -6.75 -23.97 9.74
N LEU A 19 -5.50 -24.33 10.04
CA LEU A 19 -4.34 -23.45 9.96
C LEU A 19 -3.84 -23.20 8.51
N ASN A 20 -4.35 -23.95 7.53
CA ASN A 20 -3.96 -23.85 6.12
C ASN A 20 -4.95 -23.05 5.25
N LEU A 21 -5.91 -22.36 5.86
CA LEU A 21 -6.87 -21.51 5.15
C LEU A 21 -6.63 -20.04 5.50
N CYS A 22 -5.56 -19.50 4.94
CA CYS A 22 -5.45 -18.06 4.73
C CYS A 22 -4.59 -17.87 3.49
N ASP A 23 -5.23 -17.67 2.34
CA ASP A 23 -4.53 -17.11 1.19
C ASP A 23 -5.31 -15.89 0.69
N CYS A 24 -5.18 -14.80 1.44
CA CYS A 24 -5.21 -13.49 0.82
C CYS A 24 -3.80 -13.28 0.31
N ALA A 25 -3.54 -13.66 -0.94
CA ALA A 25 -2.25 -13.39 -1.58
C ALA A 25 -1.97 -11.89 -1.42
N THR A 26 -0.97 -11.54 -0.61
CA THR A 26 -0.63 -10.15 -0.33
C THR A 26 -0.09 -9.52 -1.61
N PRO A 27 -0.71 -8.45 -2.13
CA PRO A 27 -0.28 -7.89 -3.40
C PRO A 27 1.02 -7.11 -3.22
N TYR A 28 2.01 -7.42 -4.05
CA TYR A 28 3.26 -6.66 -4.16
C TYR A 28 3.31 -5.94 -5.51
N ALA A 29 3.88 -4.74 -5.53
CA ALA A 29 4.15 -4.00 -6.76
C ALA A 29 5.56 -3.40 -6.72
N ALA A 30 6.26 -3.44 -7.85
CA ALA A 30 7.56 -2.80 -8.00
C ALA A 30 7.40 -1.32 -8.38
N THR A 31 8.25 -0.46 -7.84
CA THR A 31 8.34 0.97 -8.16
C THR A 31 9.79 1.36 -8.40
N LYS A 32 10.03 2.56 -8.93
CA LYS A 32 11.40 3.12 -9.06
C LYS A 32 12.11 3.25 -7.71
N LEU A 33 11.36 3.33 -6.61
CA LEU A 33 11.89 3.57 -5.27
C LEU A 33 11.98 2.31 -4.41
N GLY A 34 11.47 1.17 -4.87
CA GLY A 34 11.43 -0.09 -4.11
C GLY A 34 10.15 -0.88 -4.34
N ILE A 35 10.02 -2.01 -3.65
CA ILE A 35 8.81 -2.84 -3.69
C ILE A 35 7.82 -2.30 -2.64
N ILE A 36 6.54 -2.21 -3.00
CA ILE A 36 5.46 -1.85 -2.09
C ILE A 36 4.52 -3.04 -1.88
N GLN A 37 4.02 -3.19 -0.66
CA GLN A 37 3.04 -4.21 -0.26
C GLN A 37 1.69 -3.54 0.00
N GLY A 38 0.65 -3.99 -0.70
CA GLY A 38 -0.72 -3.47 -0.55
C GLY A 38 -1.66 -4.45 0.15
N THR A 39 -2.97 -4.24 -0.04
CA THR A 39 -4.05 -5.11 0.44
C THR A 39 -5.03 -5.42 -0.68
N GLN A 40 -5.61 -6.62 -0.69
CA GLN A 40 -6.78 -6.91 -1.50
C GLN A 40 -8.04 -6.55 -0.70
N LYS A 41 -8.95 -5.78 -1.31
CA LYS A 41 -10.19 -5.32 -0.69
C LYS A 41 -11.40 -5.72 -1.53
N LEU A 42 -12.55 -5.84 -0.87
CA LEU A 42 -13.83 -6.14 -1.50
C LEU A 42 -14.63 -4.86 -1.72
N ARG A 43 -15.30 -4.76 -2.87
CA ARG A 43 -16.38 -3.79 -3.11
C ARG A 43 -17.72 -4.36 -2.61
N PRO A 44 -18.72 -3.49 -2.35
CA PRO A 44 -20.08 -3.90 -2.03
C PRO A 44 -20.68 -4.90 -3.03
N GLU A 45 -20.30 -4.80 -4.31
CA GLU A 45 -20.77 -5.69 -5.40
C GLU A 45 -19.97 -7.01 -5.50
N ASN A 46 -19.29 -7.41 -4.43
CA ASN A 46 -18.51 -8.65 -4.35
C ASN A 46 -17.33 -8.77 -5.35
N ASN A 47 -16.93 -7.65 -5.95
CA ASN A 47 -15.75 -7.53 -6.79
C ASN A 47 -14.53 -7.15 -5.95
N THR A 48 -13.37 -7.75 -6.22
CA THR A 48 -12.11 -7.40 -5.54
C THR A 48 -11.41 -6.22 -6.21
N TYR A 49 -10.52 -5.57 -5.48
CA TYR A 49 -9.52 -4.62 -5.99
C TYR A 49 -8.27 -4.66 -5.12
N LEU A 50 -7.14 -4.24 -5.67
CA LEU A 50 -5.91 -4.07 -4.92
C LEU A 50 -5.81 -2.60 -4.49
N ALA A 51 -5.39 -2.37 -3.26
CA ALA A 51 -5.18 -1.06 -2.68
C ALA A 51 -3.76 -0.97 -2.15
N PHE A 52 -2.99 -0.02 -2.69
CA PHE A 52 -1.69 0.39 -2.17
C PHE A 52 -1.83 1.81 -1.66
N GLN A 53 -1.81 2.00 -0.34
CA GLN A 53 -2.16 3.26 0.30
C GLN A 53 -0.99 3.82 1.08
N GLY A 54 -0.89 5.14 1.13
CA GLY A 54 0.14 5.82 1.90
C GLY A 54 1.54 5.70 1.30
N ILE A 55 1.66 5.64 -0.03
CA ILE A 55 2.96 5.58 -0.72
C ILE A 55 3.57 6.99 -0.73
N PRO A 56 4.75 7.22 -0.14
CA PRO A 56 5.37 8.55 -0.15
C PRO A 56 5.91 8.86 -1.55
N TYR A 57 5.56 10.04 -2.08
CA TYR A 57 6.12 10.53 -3.35
C TYR A 57 7.15 11.64 -3.16
N ALA A 58 7.20 12.26 -1.99
CA ALA A 58 8.16 13.30 -1.63
C ALA A 58 8.49 13.28 -0.14
N LYS A 59 9.61 13.89 0.26
CA LYS A 59 9.96 14.07 1.67
C LYS A 59 8.94 14.98 2.38
N PRO A 60 8.70 14.78 3.68
CA PRO A 60 7.77 15.63 4.43
C PRO A 60 8.16 17.12 4.34
N PRO A 61 7.23 18.03 3.97
CA PRO A 61 7.47 19.47 3.85
C PRO A 61 7.43 20.18 5.21
N THR A 62 8.04 19.56 6.21
CA THR A 62 8.05 20.02 7.61
C THR A 62 9.31 20.82 7.92
N ALA A 63 9.25 21.64 8.97
CA ALA A 63 10.37 22.44 9.46
C ALA A 63 11.05 23.28 8.36
N GLN A 64 12.33 23.08 8.09
CA GLN A 64 13.09 23.85 7.10
C GLN A 64 12.64 23.60 5.65
N ARG A 65 11.90 22.51 5.38
CA ARG A 65 11.32 22.22 4.06
C ARG A 65 9.94 22.83 3.87
N ARG A 66 9.39 23.49 4.89
CA ARG A 66 8.12 24.20 4.76
C ARG A 66 8.26 25.29 3.70
N TRP A 67 7.32 25.33 2.76
CA TRP A 67 7.32 26.27 1.62
C TRP A 67 8.42 26.07 0.59
N GLN A 68 9.18 24.98 0.68
CA GLN A 68 10.14 24.60 -0.36
C GLN A 68 9.47 23.70 -1.39
N LEU A 69 10.10 23.60 -2.57
CA LEU A 69 9.69 22.61 -3.56
C LEU A 69 9.80 21.19 -2.98
N PRO A 70 8.87 20.28 -3.33
CA PRO A 70 8.95 18.89 -2.91
C PRO A 70 10.27 18.24 -3.35
N GLU A 71 10.96 17.58 -2.41
CA GLU A 71 12.13 16.77 -2.70
C GLU A 71 11.75 15.29 -2.84
N PRO A 72 12.38 14.52 -3.74
CA PRO A 72 12.15 13.08 -3.83
C PRO A 72 12.38 12.36 -2.50
N PHE A 73 11.49 11.44 -2.12
CA PHE A 73 11.63 10.67 -0.87
C PHE A 73 12.91 9.83 -0.85
N GLY A 74 13.26 9.24 -2.00
CA GLY A 74 14.38 8.31 -2.15
C GLY A 74 13.96 6.85 -2.00
N TYR A 75 14.92 5.98 -1.74
CA TYR A 75 14.71 4.53 -1.62
C TYR A 75 13.79 4.19 -0.42
N LEU A 76 12.76 3.38 -0.66
CA LEU A 76 11.77 2.98 0.35
C LEU A 76 12.19 1.78 1.20
N GLY A 77 13.33 1.17 0.90
CA GLY A 77 13.72 -0.11 1.48
C GLY A 77 13.36 -1.31 0.60
N PRO A 78 13.63 -2.53 1.07
CA PRO A 78 13.38 -3.74 0.30
C PRO A 78 11.90 -3.98 0.05
N VAL A 79 11.05 -3.71 1.06
CA VAL A 79 9.58 -3.76 0.97
C VAL A 79 9.01 -2.64 1.85
N TYR A 80 8.13 -1.82 1.29
CA TYR A 80 7.39 -0.77 2.00
C TYR A 80 5.93 -1.17 2.20
N GLU A 81 5.42 -1.03 3.43
CA GLU A 81 4.03 -1.34 3.75
C GLU A 81 3.09 -0.21 3.35
N ALA A 82 2.42 -0.37 2.20
CA ALA A 82 1.43 0.54 1.65
C ALA A 82 -0.01 0.02 1.92
N THR A 83 -0.34 -0.22 3.19
CA THR A 83 -1.58 -0.93 3.58
C THR A 83 -2.68 -0.02 4.15
N ALA A 84 -2.35 1.25 4.45
CA ALA A 84 -3.26 2.19 5.08
C ALA A 84 -3.07 3.63 4.55
N PRO A 85 -4.15 4.43 4.48
CA PRO A 85 -4.03 5.84 4.11
C PRO A 85 -3.23 6.61 5.17
N LYS A 86 -2.65 7.74 4.76
CA LYS A 86 -1.93 8.67 5.63
C LYS A 86 -2.76 9.92 5.90
N ALA A 87 -2.30 10.74 6.85
CA ALA A 87 -2.94 11.98 7.24
C ALA A 87 -3.14 12.92 6.05
N ALA A 88 -4.28 13.61 6.04
CA ALA A 88 -4.55 14.65 5.05
C ALA A 88 -3.67 15.89 5.29
N CYS A 89 -3.42 16.67 4.25
CA CYS A 89 -2.75 17.96 4.42
C CYS A 89 -3.60 18.93 5.24
N PRO A 90 -2.97 19.86 5.98
CA PRO A 90 -3.70 20.82 6.81
C PRO A 90 -4.69 21.63 5.98
N GLN A 91 -5.97 21.51 6.32
CA GLN A 91 -7.07 22.21 5.67
C GLN A 91 -8.20 22.43 6.68
N ASP A 92 -9.13 23.33 6.35
CA ASP A 92 -10.30 23.55 7.19
C ASP A 92 -11.26 22.36 7.06
N GLY A 93 -11.16 21.40 7.99
CA GLY A 93 -11.99 20.20 8.04
C GLY A 93 -12.08 19.62 9.45
N LYS A 94 -13.29 19.24 9.88
CA LYS A 94 -13.50 18.57 11.18
C LYS A 94 -13.52 17.06 10.99
N GLY A 95 -12.83 16.33 11.88
CA GLY A 95 -12.93 14.86 11.98
C GLY A 95 -12.02 14.06 11.04
N ILE A 96 -11.01 14.69 10.43
CA ILE A 96 -9.99 14.02 9.61
C ILE A 96 -8.64 14.18 10.30
N GLU A 97 -7.85 13.10 10.36
CA GLU A 97 -6.45 13.17 10.81
C GLU A 97 -5.64 14.01 9.82
N MET A 98 -5.00 15.07 10.30
CA MET A 98 -4.24 16.01 9.47
C MET A 98 -2.80 16.17 9.97
N SER A 99 -1.87 16.33 9.03
CA SER A 99 -0.44 16.53 9.30
C SER A 99 0.22 17.30 8.15
N GLU A 100 1.26 18.07 8.43
CA GLU A 100 2.14 18.61 7.36
C GLU A 100 2.94 17.50 6.66
N ASP A 101 3.15 16.35 7.32
CA ASP A 101 3.63 15.13 6.68
C ASP A 101 2.46 14.43 5.95
N CYS A 102 2.13 14.93 4.76
CA CYS A 102 0.98 14.50 3.97
C CYS A 102 1.28 14.20 2.48
N LEU A 103 2.54 14.18 2.06
CA LEU A 103 2.93 13.95 0.66
C LEU A 103 2.93 12.46 0.28
N TYR A 104 1.75 11.85 0.39
CA TYR A 104 1.48 10.45 0.09
C TYR A 104 0.42 10.31 -1.00
N LEU A 105 0.43 9.19 -1.72
CA LEU A 105 -0.59 8.82 -2.70
C LEU A 105 -1.14 7.42 -2.41
N ASP A 106 -2.35 7.19 -2.90
CA ASP A 106 -3.03 5.90 -2.89
C ASP A 106 -3.27 5.43 -4.33
N VAL A 107 -2.97 4.16 -4.62
CA VAL A 107 -3.19 3.51 -5.92
C VAL A 107 -4.17 2.36 -5.76
N TYR A 108 -5.19 2.33 -6.62
CA TYR A 108 -6.22 1.30 -6.64
C TYR A 108 -6.24 0.60 -7.99
N VAL A 109 -6.21 -0.73 -7.98
CA VAL A 109 -6.20 -1.56 -9.20
C VAL A 109 -7.45 -2.44 -9.22
N PRO A 110 -8.26 -2.43 -10.28
CA PRO A 110 -9.42 -3.32 -10.41
C PRO A 110 -9.03 -4.80 -10.29
N GLY A 111 -9.83 -5.60 -9.59
CA GLY A 111 -9.67 -7.06 -9.54
C GLY A 111 -9.83 -7.71 -10.91
N GLY A 112 -9.19 -8.86 -11.10
CA GLY A 112 -9.15 -9.56 -12.39
C GLY A 112 -8.12 -9.01 -13.40
N SER A 113 -7.36 -7.99 -13.02
CA SER A 113 -6.17 -7.56 -13.76
C SER A 113 -5.00 -8.52 -13.49
N ASP A 114 -4.25 -8.87 -14.54
CA ASP A 114 -3.02 -9.65 -14.38
C ASP A 114 -1.97 -8.81 -13.66
N VAL A 115 -1.79 -9.10 -12.37
CA VAL A 115 -0.78 -8.48 -11.49
C VAL A 115 0.65 -8.74 -11.93
N SER A 116 0.89 -9.72 -12.80
CA SER A 116 2.21 -9.94 -13.42
C SER A 116 2.61 -8.73 -14.28
N GLY A 117 1.65 -7.97 -14.81
CA GLY A 117 1.85 -6.76 -15.61
C GLY A 117 2.00 -5.45 -14.81
N LEU A 118 1.73 -5.45 -13.50
CA LEU A 118 1.92 -4.27 -12.63
C LEU A 118 3.39 -3.91 -12.42
N HIS A 119 4.31 -4.85 -12.70
CA HIS A 119 5.74 -4.60 -12.77
C HIS A 119 6.12 -3.51 -13.80
N PHE A 120 5.29 -3.28 -14.83
CA PHE A 120 5.59 -2.34 -15.91
C PHE A 120 4.80 -1.02 -15.82
N ASN A 121 3.57 -1.02 -15.28
CA ASN A 121 2.70 0.16 -15.36
C ASN A 121 2.87 1.21 -14.24
N LEU A 122 3.37 0.86 -13.05
CA LEU A 122 3.64 1.88 -12.01
C LEU A 122 4.86 2.76 -12.36
N THR A 123 5.83 2.20 -13.09
CA THR A 123 6.99 2.91 -13.61
C THR A 123 6.59 4.14 -14.43
N LEU A 124 5.53 4.01 -15.24
CA LEU A 124 4.98 5.08 -16.09
C LEU A 124 4.23 6.16 -15.30
N ALA A 125 3.49 5.79 -14.25
CA ALA A 125 2.78 6.76 -13.41
C ALA A 125 3.73 7.71 -12.66
N MET A 126 4.88 7.19 -12.22
CA MET A 126 5.90 7.99 -11.51
C MET A 126 6.78 8.81 -12.46
N GLU A 127 6.98 8.37 -13.70
CA GLU A 127 7.75 9.12 -14.72
C GLU A 127 7.08 10.44 -15.11
N ASN A 128 5.75 10.50 -15.05
CA ASN A 128 4.99 11.69 -15.37
C ASN A 128 5.07 12.80 -14.29
N MET A 129 5.68 12.54 -13.12
CA MET A 129 5.86 13.55 -12.06
C MET A 129 7.21 14.29 -12.15
N GLU A 130 8.24 13.68 -12.73
CA GLU A 130 9.55 14.33 -12.91
C GLU A 130 9.51 15.44 -13.97
N ASN A 131 8.58 15.33 -14.93
CA ASN A 131 8.39 16.27 -16.03
C ASN A 131 7.37 17.38 -15.74
N VAL A 132 6.90 17.55 -14.50
CA VAL A 132 5.99 18.65 -14.16
C VAL A 132 6.78 19.96 -14.23
N PRO A 133 6.42 20.90 -15.13
CA PRO A 133 7.14 22.17 -15.27
C PRO A 133 7.10 22.93 -13.94
N LYS A 134 8.27 23.23 -13.39
CA LYS A 134 8.41 24.05 -12.18
C LYS A 134 7.80 25.42 -12.48
N ARG A 135 6.74 25.80 -11.75
CA ARG A 135 6.19 27.16 -11.81
C ARG A 135 7.32 28.12 -11.42
N SER A 136 7.65 29.04 -12.31
CA SER A 136 8.58 30.12 -12.02
C SER A 136 8.04 30.92 -10.84
N GLU A 137 8.83 31.01 -9.76
CA GLU A 137 8.55 31.92 -8.66
C GLU A 137 8.53 33.35 -9.21
N GLY A 138 7.45 34.07 -8.93
CA GLY A 138 7.29 35.50 -9.21
C GLY A 138 7.15 36.26 -7.92
#